data_AF-A0A819ZZ21-F1
#
_entry.id   AF-A0A819ZZ21-F1
#
_cell.length_a   1.000
_cell.length_b   1.000
_cell.length_c   1.000
_cell.angle_alpha   90.00
_cell.angle_beta   90.00
_cell.angle_gamma   90.00
#
_symmetry.space_group_name_H-M   'P 1'
#
loop_
_entity.id
_entity.type
_entity.pdbx_description
1 polymer ?
#
loop_
_entity_poly.entity_id
_entity_poly.type
_entity_poly.pdbx_seq_one_letter_code
_entity_poly.pdbx_strand_id
1 'polypeptide(L)'
;MDQFKTLYYDYCKTYNVEPNEIILGEIQKISNEDNQTKIFNLSSLNIPEEQYTVLGKLFSHDSLYTSIHLNDCNLSSQVLTYELL
;
A
#
# COMPACT_ATOMS: atom_id res chain seq x y z
N MET A 1 8.94 -4.46 -11.47
CA MET A 1 9.11 -3.65 -10.24
C MET A 1 8.64 -2.22 -10.44
N ASP A 2 9.04 -1.53 -11.52
CA ASP A 2 8.43 -0.24 -11.89
C ASP A 2 6.91 -0.32 -12.04
N GLN A 3 6.38 -1.49 -12.46
CA GLN A 3 4.94 -1.71 -12.59
C GLN A 3 4.14 -1.46 -11.31
N PHE A 4 4.61 -1.88 -10.11
CA PHE A 4 3.84 -1.64 -8.89
C PHE A 4 3.85 -0.17 -8.48
N LYS A 5 5.00 0.49 -8.64
CA LYS A 5 5.11 1.94 -8.42
C LYS A 5 4.21 2.71 -9.38
N THR A 6 4.19 2.35 -10.67
CA THR A 6 3.29 2.93 -11.67
C THR A 6 1.83 2.67 -11.29
N LEU A 7 1.48 1.44 -10.90
CA LEU A 7 0.12 1.08 -10.52
C LEU A 7 -0.33 1.84 -9.26
N TYR A 8 0.56 2.03 -8.29
CA TYR A 8 0.29 2.88 -7.14
C TYR A 8 -0.01 4.33 -7.55
N TYR A 9 0.79 4.95 -8.43
CA TYR A 9 0.48 6.29 -8.95
C TYR A 9 -0.86 6.34 -9.69
N ASP A 10 -1.19 5.33 -10.49
CA ASP A 10 -2.46 5.26 -11.22
C ASP A 10 -3.65 5.15 -10.26
N TYR A 11 -3.52 4.40 -9.17
CA TYR A 11 -4.55 4.28 -8.14
C TYR A 11 -4.68 5.57 -7.32
N CYS A 12 -3.58 6.18 -6.90
CA CYS A 12 -3.57 7.52 -6.29
C CYS A 12 -4.35 8.52 -7.16
N LYS A 13 -4.06 8.56 -8.47
CA LYS A 13 -4.77 9.42 -9.42
C LYS A 13 -6.25 9.06 -9.55
N THR A 14 -6.58 7.77 -9.63
CA THR A 14 -7.96 7.28 -9.78
C THR A 14 -8.83 7.64 -8.58
N TYR A 15 -8.26 7.62 -7.38
CA TYR A 15 -8.97 7.93 -6.13
C TYR A 15 -8.76 9.35 -5.63
N ASN A 16 -8.11 10.22 -6.43
CA ASN A 16 -7.82 11.61 -6.09
C ASN A 16 -7.08 11.76 -4.74
N VAL A 17 -6.07 10.90 -4.55
CA VAL A 17 -5.19 10.85 -3.38
C VAL A 17 -3.77 11.19 -3.82
N GLU A 18 -3.11 12.11 -3.13
CA GLU A 18 -1.71 12.45 -3.45
C GLU A 18 -0.76 11.30 -3.07
N PRO A 19 0.23 10.95 -3.90
CA PRO A 19 1.19 9.90 -3.58
C PRO A 19 1.96 10.19 -2.28
N ASN A 20 1.98 9.24 -1.35
CA ASN A 20 2.73 9.36 -0.11
C ASN A 20 4.18 8.86 -0.23
N GLU A 21 5.14 9.71 0.17
CA GLU A 21 6.59 9.41 0.12
C GLU A 21 7.01 8.23 1.02
N ILE A 22 6.33 8.02 2.16
CA ILE A 22 6.62 6.89 3.04
C ILE A 22 6.31 5.57 2.32
N ILE A 23 5.17 5.52 1.63
CA ILE A 23 4.76 4.36 0.84
C ILE A 23 5.72 4.12 -0.32
N LEU A 24 6.11 5.19 -1.03
CA LEU A 24 7.10 5.08 -2.11
C LEU A 24 8.45 4.56 -1.62
N GLY A 25 8.87 4.97 -0.42
CA GLY A 25 10.06 4.45 0.24
C GLY A 25 9.97 2.94 0.52
N GLU A 26 8.84 2.46 1.03
CA GLU A 26 8.62 1.03 1.25
C GLU A 26 8.56 0.23 -0.06
N ILE A 27 7.91 0.76 -1.10
CA ILE A 27 7.91 0.14 -2.44
C ILE A 27 9.35 -0.01 -2.95
N GLN A 28 10.19 1.01 -2.77
CA GLN A 28 11.58 0.99 -3.20
C GLN A 28 12.43 -0.01 -2.40
N LYS A 29 12.24 -0.10 -1.08
CA LYS A 29 12.97 -1.08 -0.24
C LYS A 29 12.71 -2.51 -0.72
N ILE A 30 11.44 -2.84 -0.93
CA ILE A 30 11.03 -4.18 -1.40
C ILE A 30 11.49 -4.43 -2.84
N SER A 31 11.64 -3.38 -3.64
CA SER A 31 12.20 -3.48 -4.99
C SER A 31 13.69 -3.83 -4.99
N ASN A 32 14.39 -3.63 -3.87
CA ASN A 32 15.82 -3.94 -3.75
C ASN A 32 16.07 -5.27 -3.02
N GLU A 33 15.03 -5.96 -2.54
CA GLU A 33 15.15 -7.25 -1.86
C GLU A 33 15.02 -8.42 -2.84
N ASP A 34 16.02 -9.31 -2.86
CA ASP A 34 16.04 -10.57 -3.62
C ASP A 34 15.20 -11.70 -2.97
N ASN A 35 14.47 -11.38 -1.90
CA ASN A 35 13.73 -12.37 -1.13
C ASN A 35 12.45 -12.84 -1.84
N GLN A 36 12.15 -14.14 -1.68
CA GLN A 36 10.93 -14.78 -2.19
C GLN A 36 9.64 -14.21 -1.58
N THR A 37 9.72 -13.60 -0.39
CA THR A 37 8.61 -12.98 0.33
C THR A 37 8.74 -11.47 0.33
N LYS A 38 7.88 -10.80 -0.44
CA LYS A 38 7.76 -9.34 -0.49
C LYS A 38 6.75 -8.87 0.55
N ILE A 39 7.27 -8.46 1.71
CA ILE A 39 6.48 -7.98 2.86
C ILE A 39 6.39 -6.45 2.80
N PHE A 40 5.18 -5.91 2.79
CA PHE A 40 4.93 -4.47 2.85
C PHE A 40 4.70 -4.03 4.30
N ASN A 41 5.70 -3.40 4.93
CA ASN A 41 5.62 -3.05 6.35
C ASN A 41 5.32 -1.56 6.55
N LEU A 42 4.12 -1.27 7.07
CA LEU A 42 3.69 0.09 7.42
C LEU A 42 3.50 0.28 8.92
N SER A 43 4.02 -0.66 9.73
CA SER A 43 3.82 -0.64 11.17
C SER A 43 4.36 0.64 11.79
N SER A 44 3.57 1.24 12.68
CA SER A 44 3.88 2.48 13.41
C SER A 44 4.10 3.70 12.52
N LEU A 45 3.78 3.62 11.22
CA LEU A 45 3.89 4.76 10.30
C LEU A 45 2.62 5.59 10.35
N ASN A 46 2.80 6.90 10.47
CA ASN A 46 1.70 7.85 10.42
C ASN A 46 1.41 8.23 8.96
N ILE A 47 0.65 7.36 8.26
CA ILE A 47 0.17 7.65 6.91
C ILE A 47 -1.34 7.95 6.92
N PRO A 48 -1.83 8.82 6.04
CA PRO A 48 -3.26 9.14 5.94
C PRO A 48 -4.13 7.92 5.62
N GLU A 49 -5.36 7.88 6.15
CA GLU A 49 -6.32 6.77 5.95
C GLU A 49 -6.62 6.45 4.48
N GLU A 50 -6.74 7.51 3.66
CA GLU A 50 -6.91 7.43 2.21
C GLU A 50 -5.82 6.60 1.51
N GLN A 51 -4.60 6.61 2.05
CA GLN A 51 -3.49 5.83 1.51
C GLN A 51 -3.67 4.33 1.73
N TYR A 52 -4.14 3.93 2.91
CA TYR A 52 -4.44 2.53 3.19
C TYR A 52 -5.59 2.02 2.31
N THR A 53 -6.56 2.88 1.99
CA THR A 53 -7.63 2.55 1.06
C THR A 53 -7.09 2.31 -0.36
N VAL A 54 -6.20 3.19 -0.84
CA VAL A 54 -5.50 3.03 -2.12
C VAL A 54 -4.70 1.72 -2.14
N LEU A 55 -3.94 1.45 -1.08
CA LEU A 55 -3.15 0.23 -0.96
C LEU A 55 -4.02 -1.02 -0.93
N GLY A 56 -5.13 -1.04 -0.19
CA GLY A 56 -6.04 -2.18 -0.16
C GLY A 56 -6.57 -2.55 -1.55
N LYS A 57 -6.93 -1.54 -2.34
CA LYS A 57 -7.38 -1.73 -3.74
C LYS A 57 -6.26 -2.14 -4.68
N LEU A 58 -5.06 -1.62 -4.45
CA LEU A 58 -3.87 -1.99 -5.20
C LEU A 58 -3.52 -3.47 -4.96
N PHE A 59 -3.51 -3.92 -3.70
CA PHE A 59 -3.24 -5.31 -3.32
C PHE A 59 -4.33 -6.27 -3.77
N SER A 60 -5.58 -5.83 -3.94
CA SER A 60 -6.63 -6.69 -4.50
C SER A 60 -6.43 -6.98 -6.00
N HIS A 61 -5.57 -6.22 -6.69
CA HIS A 61 -5.31 -6.36 -8.12
C HIS A 61 -3.90 -6.86 -8.46
N ASP A 62 -2.97 -6.88 -7.51
CA ASP A 62 -1.59 -7.32 -7.73
C ASP A 62 -1.18 -8.46 -6.79
N SER A 63 -0.75 -9.58 -7.38
CA SER A 63 -0.28 -10.79 -6.69
C SER A 63 1.21 -10.76 -6.33
N LEU A 64 1.93 -9.66 -6.58
CA LEU A 64 3.38 -9.54 -6.30
C LEU A 64 3.74 -9.53 -4.82
N TYR A 65 2.84 -9.06 -3.96
CA TYR A 65 3.09 -8.93 -2.52
C TYR A 65 2.38 -10.04 -1.78
N THR A 66 3.08 -10.60 -0.79
CA THR A 66 2.62 -11.81 -0.08
C THR A 66 2.06 -11.48 1.30
N SER A 67 2.40 -10.33 1.86
CA SER A 67 1.83 -9.85 3.12
C SER A 67 1.96 -8.33 3.30
N ILE A 68 1.06 -7.76 4.10
CA ILE A 68 1.11 -6.38 4.58
C ILE A 68 1.09 -6.38 6.12
N HIS A 69 1.97 -5.61 6.75
CA HIS A 69 2.01 -5.45 8.21
C HIS A 69 1.55 -4.03 8.58
N LEU A 70 0.54 -3.95 9.44
CA LEU A 70 -0.17 -2.70 9.82
C LEU A 70 -0.19 -2.48 11.35
N ASN A 71 0.83 -2.93 12.07
CA ASN A 71 0.82 -2.86 13.54
C ASN A 71 0.91 -1.40 14.01
N ASP A 72 0.18 -1.02 15.06
CA ASP A 72 0.19 0.34 15.63
C ASP A 72 -0.11 1.46 14.63
N CYS A 73 -0.83 1.16 13.55
CA CYS A 73 -1.37 2.15 12.62
C CYS A 73 -2.65 2.77 13.20
N ASN A 74 -2.82 4.09 13.06
CA ASN A 74 -4.06 4.76 13.45
C ASN A 74 -5.14 4.58 12.37
N LEU A 75 -5.71 3.38 12.30
CA LEU A 75 -6.74 2.99 11.34
C LEU A 75 -8.13 3.02 12.00
N SER A 76 -9.05 3.80 11.46
CA SER A 76 -10.46 3.68 11.80
C SER A 76 -11.06 2.39 11.25
N SER A 77 -12.18 1.97 11.84
CA SER A 77 -12.92 0.77 11.41
C SER A 77 -13.36 0.84 9.95
N GLN A 78 -13.61 2.04 9.40
CA GLN A 78 -14.00 2.23 8.01
C GLN A 78 -12.92 1.77 7.03
N VAL A 79 -11.64 1.99 7.35
CA VAL A 79 -10.51 1.64 6.49
C VAL A 79 -10.27 0.12 6.46
N LEU A 80 -10.72 -0.60 7.48
CA LEU A 80 -10.58 -2.05 7.60
C LEU A 80 -11.72 -2.82 6.90
N THR A 81 -12.79 -2.14 6.51
CA THR A 81 -13.94 -2.71 5.79
C THR A 81 -13.89 -2.34 4.31
N TYR A 82 -13.68 -3.34 3.46
CA TYR A 82 -13.89 -3.22 2.03
C TYR A 82 -15.26 -3.80 1.67
N GLU A 83 -16.25 -2.95 1.40
CA GLU A 83 -17.53 -3.38 0.83
C GLU A 83 -17.37 -3.52 -0.69
N LEU A 84 -17.55 -4.75 -1.20
CA LEU A 84 -17.77 -5.00 -2.61
C LEU A 84 -19.12 -4.37 -2.98
N LEU A 85 -19.10 -3.20 -3.59
CA LEU A 85 -20.24 -2.62 -4.30
C LEU A 85 -20.43 -3.32 -5.65
#